data_AF-A0A920H8J2-F1
#
_entry.id   AF-A0A920H8J2-F1
#
_cell.length_a   1.000
_cell.length_b   1.000
_cell.length_c   1.000
_cell.angle_alpha   90.00
_cell.angle_beta   90.00
_cell.angle_gamma   90.00
#
_symmetry.space_group_name_H-M   'P 1'
#
loop_
_entity.id
_entity.type
_entity.pdbx_description
1 polymer ?
#
loop_
_entity_poly.entity_id
_entity_poly.type
_entity_poly.pdbx_seq_one_letter_code
_entity_poly.pdbx_strand_id
1 'polypeptide(L)'
;MKIDKQTFDLEEELSISIDFEDNDGLIFIPKNVNVEIKIANYFGKIVINNLSIKHLEDELSLSKVGLEQNLNNLDLKLLDRFLFKQLSDKATFNYSPFDSFLEYDFSVYEKSRRPSDLDWSMFASLYVFACNVIPESIKVELTLAKYLRVSEEVFKRLLKKIPDKIFRKTGHLESRGGNLTFDAEELIKKNLNDTQAKLFEESPFLKFHSGSDLV
;
A
#
# COMPACT_ATOMS: atom_id res chain seq x y z
N MET A 1 6.45 10.28 16.92
CA MET A 1 5.79 8.98 16.83
C MET A 1 6.73 8.00 17.49
N LYS A 2 6.26 7.23 18.46
CA LYS A 2 7.09 6.24 19.16
C LYS A 2 6.78 4.86 18.62
N ILE A 3 7.82 4.08 18.34
CA ILE A 3 7.72 2.76 17.73
C ILE A 3 8.63 1.82 18.54
N ASP A 4 8.18 0.60 18.75
CA ASP A 4 8.85 -0.40 19.57
C ASP A 4 10.02 -1.11 18.88
N LYS A 5 10.12 -1.05 17.55
CA LYS A 5 11.19 -1.68 16.77
C LYS A 5 11.78 -0.78 15.68
N GLN A 6 12.87 -1.25 15.08
CA GLN A 6 13.64 -0.56 14.03
C GLN A 6 13.48 -1.18 12.63
N THR A 7 12.86 -2.35 12.52
CA THR A 7 12.60 -3.07 11.27
C THR A 7 11.10 -3.19 11.02
N PHE A 8 10.71 -3.43 9.77
CA PHE A 8 9.31 -3.69 9.42
C PHE A 8 9.21 -4.74 8.31
N ASP A 9 9.75 -5.91 8.62
CA ASP A 9 9.86 -7.03 7.69
C ASP A 9 8.49 -7.70 7.44
N LEU A 10 8.43 -8.62 6.48
CA LEU A 10 7.20 -9.35 6.15
C LEU A 10 6.64 -10.06 7.40
N GLU A 11 5.33 -9.93 7.62
CA GLU A 11 4.59 -10.45 8.77
C GLU A 11 5.03 -9.90 10.14
N GLU A 12 5.94 -8.92 10.17
CA GLU A 12 6.36 -8.29 11.40
C GLU A 12 5.27 -7.36 11.93
N GLU A 13 4.94 -7.50 13.23
CA GLU A 13 4.08 -6.57 13.95
C GLU A 13 4.90 -5.43 14.60
N LEU A 14 4.39 -4.20 14.47
CA LEU A 14 4.88 -3.00 15.16
C LEU A 14 3.82 -2.42 16.07
N SER A 15 4.24 -1.99 17.25
CA SER A 15 3.43 -1.19 18.17
C SER A 15 3.83 0.28 18.05
N ILE A 16 2.87 1.11 17.70
CA ILE A 16 3.05 2.55 17.47
C ILE A 16 2.22 3.31 18.49
N SER A 17 2.85 4.29 19.15
CA SER A 17 2.17 5.27 20.00
C SER A 17 2.21 6.63 19.30
N ILE A 18 1.05 7.23 19.12
CA ILE A 18 0.87 8.54 18.51
C ILE A 18 0.19 9.46 19.52
N ASP A 19 0.79 10.61 19.78
CA ASP A 19 0.26 11.64 20.68
C ASP A 19 0.13 13.00 19.98
N PHE A 20 -0.20 14.05 20.73
CA PHE A 20 -0.43 15.37 20.16
C PHE A 20 0.81 16.01 19.51
N GLU A 21 2.02 15.54 19.83
CA GLU A 21 3.27 16.04 19.22
C GLU A 21 3.43 15.55 17.78
N ASP A 22 2.68 14.50 17.41
CA ASP A 22 2.69 13.87 16.09
C ASP A 22 1.65 14.42 15.12
N ASN A 23 0.86 15.39 15.57
CA ASN A 23 -0.15 16.04 14.75
C ASN A 23 0.47 16.65 13.49
N ASP A 24 -0.13 16.36 12.36
CA ASP A 24 0.23 16.96 11.08
C ASP A 24 -1.03 17.28 10.26
N GLY A 25 -0.88 17.65 9.00
CA GLY A 25 -2.03 17.93 8.13
C GLY A 25 -2.89 16.69 7.78
N LEU A 26 -2.54 15.49 8.26
CA LEU A 26 -3.25 14.23 8.00
C LEU A 26 -4.03 13.74 9.21
N ILE A 27 -3.52 13.94 10.42
CA ILE A 27 -4.17 13.50 11.65
C ILE A 27 -4.16 14.60 12.72
N PHE A 28 -5.14 14.54 13.61
CA PHE A 28 -5.19 15.41 14.78
C PHE A 28 -5.55 14.61 16.04
N ILE A 29 -4.68 14.66 17.04
CA ILE A 29 -4.78 14.02 18.35
C ILE A 29 -4.77 15.11 19.44
N PRO A 30 -5.80 15.15 20.31
CA PRO A 30 -5.82 16.08 21.44
C PRO A 30 -4.72 15.81 22.47
N LYS A 31 -4.30 16.84 23.23
CA LYS A 31 -3.19 16.78 24.21
C LYS A 31 -3.29 15.66 25.25
N ASN A 32 -4.51 15.30 25.66
CA ASN A 32 -4.75 14.32 26.73
C ASN A 32 -5.15 12.94 26.18
N VAL A 33 -4.86 12.69 24.91
CA VAL A 33 -5.17 11.45 24.20
C VAL A 33 -3.87 10.86 23.67
N ASN A 34 -3.70 9.56 23.81
CA ASN A 34 -2.67 8.76 23.17
C ASN A 34 -3.35 7.67 22.35
N VAL A 35 -2.92 7.48 21.11
CA VAL A 35 -3.42 6.44 20.21
C VAL A 35 -2.36 5.36 20.10
N GLU A 36 -2.69 4.15 20.56
CA GLU A 36 -1.83 2.98 20.42
C GLU A 36 -2.35 2.11 19.28
N ILE A 37 -1.47 1.80 18.34
CA ILE A 37 -1.79 1.11 17.10
C ILE A 37 -0.86 -0.09 16.97
N LYS A 38 -1.40 -1.24 16.60
CA LYS A 38 -0.61 -2.38 16.15
C LYS A 38 -0.78 -2.53 14.65
N ILE A 39 0.32 -2.51 13.93
CA ILE A 39 0.33 -2.71 12.48
C ILE A 39 1.17 -3.92 12.10
N ALA A 40 0.88 -4.51 10.95
CA ALA A 40 1.66 -5.58 10.35
C ALA A 40 1.96 -5.29 8.88
N ASN A 41 3.11 -5.74 8.40
CA ASN A 41 3.44 -5.73 6.98
C ASN A 41 2.96 -7.03 6.34
N TYR A 42 1.78 -7.00 5.73
CA TYR A 42 1.22 -8.15 5.05
C TYR A 42 1.48 -8.02 3.54
N PHE A 43 2.55 -8.65 3.03
CA PHE A 43 2.95 -8.62 1.62
C PHE A 43 2.99 -7.21 1.00
N GLY A 44 3.59 -6.25 1.72
CA GLY A 44 3.70 -4.87 1.26
C GLY A 44 2.46 -4.01 1.55
N LYS A 45 1.40 -4.57 2.15
CA LYS A 45 0.26 -3.82 2.67
C LYS A 45 0.43 -3.59 4.17
N ILE A 46 0.31 -2.33 4.59
CA ILE A 46 0.22 -1.98 6.01
C ILE A 46 -1.19 -2.33 6.49
N VAL A 47 -1.31 -3.30 7.38
CA VAL A 47 -2.58 -3.70 8.00
C VAL A 47 -2.61 -3.21 9.43
N ILE A 48 -3.67 -2.52 9.83
CA ILE A 48 -3.90 -2.13 11.22
C ILE A 48 -4.64 -3.28 11.93
N ASN A 49 -3.92 -4.03 12.76
CA ASN A 49 -4.46 -5.17 13.50
C ASN A 49 -5.22 -4.73 14.75
N ASN A 50 -4.80 -3.63 15.37
CA ASN A 50 -5.44 -3.09 16.57
C ASN A 50 -5.28 -1.57 16.61
N LEU A 51 -6.31 -0.88 17.10
CA LEU A 51 -6.28 0.54 17.42
C LEU A 51 -6.98 0.73 18.76
N SER A 52 -6.27 1.35 19.71
CA SER A 52 -6.81 1.70 21.02
C SER A 52 -6.50 3.16 21.36
N ILE A 53 -7.46 3.82 21.99
CA ILE A 53 -7.36 5.23 22.38
C ILE A 53 -7.31 5.28 23.90
N LYS A 54 -6.24 5.87 24.44
CA LYS A 54 -6.01 6.03 25.88
C LYS A 54 -6.05 7.50 26.25
N HIS A 55 -6.59 7.78 27.44
CA HIS A 55 -6.49 9.10 28.05
C HIS A 55 -5.31 9.14 29.03
N LEU A 56 -4.59 10.27 29.06
CA LEU A 56 -3.37 10.43 29.85
C LEU A 56 -3.61 11.01 31.26
N GLU A 57 -4.77 11.62 31.52
CA GLU A 57 -5.15 12.18 32.83
C GLU A 57 -6.07 11.23 33.63
N ASP A 58 -5.94 11.25 34.97
CA ASP A 58 -6.76 10.50 35.92
C ASP A 58 -8.26 10.86 35.80
N GLU A 59 -9.12 9.85 35.98
CA GLU A 59 -10.60 9.93 35.87
C GLU A 59 -11.27 11.00 36.77
N LEU A 60 -10.55 11.59 37.72
CA LEU A 60 -11.06 12.56 38.69
C LEU A 60 -11.23 13.99 38.15
N SER A 61 -10.62 14.36 37.02
CA SER A 61 -10.64 15.72 36.48
C SER A 61 -11.47 15.92 35.20
N LEU A 62 -11.91 14.85 34.54
CA LEU A 62 -12.68 14.93 33.29
C LEU A 62 -14.13 14.52 33.53
N SER A 63 -15.04 15.51 33.56
CA SER A 63 -16.47 15.22 33.41
C SER A 63 -16.72 14.44 32.11
N LYS A 64 -17.75 13.59 32.06
CA LYS A 64 -18.15 12.86 30.83
C LYS A 64 -18.22 13.75 29.59
N VAL A 65 -18.60 15.02 29.77
CA VAL A 65 -18.67 16.05 28.72
C VAL A 65 -17.28 16.40 28.15
N GLY A 66 -16.25 16.48 29.00
CA GLY A 66 -14.88 16.73 28.57
C GLY A 66 -14.26 15.55 27.81
N LEU A 67 -14.62 14.31 28.16
CA LEU A 67 -14.20 13.10 27.44
C LEU A 67 -14.82 13.05 26.04
N GLU A 68 -16.14 13.28 25.93
CA GLU A 68 -16.84 13.32 24.65
C GLU A 68 -16.29 14.43 23.74
N GLN A 69 -16.01 15.61 24.28
CA GLN A 69 -15.43 16.72 23.50
C GLN A 69 -14.03 16.39 22.96
N ASN A 70 -13.16 15.76 23.76
CA ASN A 70 -11.82 15.38 23.31
C ASN A 70 -11.88 14.31 22.21
N LEU A 71 -12.72 13.28 22.37
CA LEU A 71 -12.91 12.25 21.36
C LEU A 71 -13.53 12.81 20.07
N ASN A 72 -14.45 13.77 20.17
CA ASN A 72 -15.04 14.44 19.00
C ASN A 72 -14.02 15.28 18.22
N ASN A 73 -12.93 15.70 18.86
CA ASN A 73 -11.87 16.47 18.23
C ASN A 73 -10.80 15.58 17.58
N LEU A 74 -10.75 14.27 17.89
CA LEU A 74 -9.80 13.32 17.28
C LEU A 74 -10.14 13.10 15.80
N ASP A 75 -9.16 13.32 14.90
CA ASP A 75 -9.29 13.03 13.47
C ASP A 75 -8.22 12.03 13.02
N LEU A 76 -8.66 10.82 12.68
CA LEU A 76 -7.82 9.71 12.21
C LEU A 76 -8.22 9.24 10.80
N LYS A 77 -8.99 10.05 10.04
CA LYS A 77 -9.48 9.65 8.70
C LYS A 77 -8.37 9.32 7.71
N LEU A 78 -7.18 9.92 7.87
CA LEU A 78 -6.02 9.68 7.02
C LEU A 78 -4.89 8.97 7.78
N LEU A 79 -5.23 8.20 8.82
CA LEU A 79 -4.25 7.45 9.61
C LEU A 79 -3.46 6.46 8.74
N ASP A 80 -4.10 5.80 7.79
CA ASP A 80 -3.47 4.91 6.80
C ASP A 80 -2.35 5.64 6.01
N ARG A 81 -2.64 6.85 5.54
CA ARG A 81 -1.71 7.71 4.82
C ARG A 81 -0.60 8.25 5.71
N PHE A 82 -0.95 8.62 6.93
CA PHE A 82 0.02 9.08 7.93
C PHE A 82 1.04 7.99 8.20
N LEU A 83 0.57 6.77 8.55
CA LEU A 83 1.43 5.62 8.80
C LEU A 83 2.31 5.29 7.59
N PHE A 84 1.72 5.24 6.39
CA PHE A 84 2.47 5.00 5.16
C PHE A 84 3.56 6.05 4.94
N LYS A 85 3.27 7.33 5.15
CA LYS A 85 4.23 8.44 5.03
C LYS A 85 5.38 8.30 6.03
N GLN A 86 5.10 8.01 7.30
CA GLN A 86 6.11 7.90 8.35
C GLN A 86 7.01 6.67 8.18
N LEU A 87 6.45 5.54 7.75
CA LEU A 87 7.21 4.32 7.49
C LEU A 87 8.04 4.43 6.21
N SER A 88 7.55 5.14 5.19
CA SER A 88 8.27 5.34 3.92
C SER A 88 9.44 6.33 4.04
N ASP A 89 9.64 6.98 5.19
CA ASP A 89 10.76 7.89 5.37
C ASP A 89 12.08 7.12 5.35
N LYS A 90 13.02 7.60 4.53
CA LYS A 90 14.35 7.00 4.35
C LYS A 90 15.19 7.04 5.61
N ALA A 91 14.94 8.02 6.49
CA ALA A 91 15.66 8.17 7.74
C ALA A 91 15.17 7.21 8.84
N THR A 92 14.03 6.56 8.65
CA THR A 92 13.42 5.64 9.62
C THR A 92 13.48 4.20 9.10
N PHE A 93 12.41 3.69 8.49
CA PHE A 93 12.30 2.30 8.03
C PHE A 93 12.66 2.16 6.56
N ASN A 94 12.60 3.24 5.78
CA ASN A 94 12.72 3.20 4.32
C ASN A 94 11.75 2.15 3.72
N TYR A 95 10.56 2.02 4.30
CA TYR A 95 9.59 1.02 3.89
C TYR A 95 9.13 1.27 2.45
N SER A 96 9.12 0.21 1.64
CA SER A 96 8.58 0.23 0.29
C SER A 96 7.66 -0.98 0.10
N PRO A 97 6.38 -0.78 -0.28
CA PRO A 97 5.47 -1.89 -0.54
C PRO A 97 5.97 -2.76 -1.70
N PHE A 98 6.77 -2.19 -2.61
CA PHE A 98 7.29 -2.87 -3.79
C PHE A 98 8.43 -3.85 -3.47
N ASP A 99 8.95 -3.83 -2.24
CA ASP A 99 9.94 -4.81 -1.80
C ASP A 99 9.30 -6.20 -1.62
N SER A 100 7.96 -6.24 -1.51
CA SER A 100 7.15 -7.47 -1.53
C SER A 100 6.60 -7.81 -2.91
N PHE A 101 7.06 -7.12 -3.97
CA PHE A 101 6.72 -7.45 -5.35
C PHE A 101 7.78 -8.37 -5.98
N LEU A 102 7.43 -8.99 -7.11
CA LEU A 102 8.33 -9.82 -7.89
C LEU A 102 9.53 -9.02 -8.42
N GLU A 103 10.75 -9.54 -8.23
CA GLU A 103 11.96 -8.94 -8.80
C GLU A 103 11.92 -8.93 -10.35
N TYR A 104 11.89 -7.75 -10.96
CA TYR A 104 11.83 -7.60 -12.41
C TYR A 104 12.52 -6.32 -12.90
N ASP A 105 13.22 -6.39 -14.02
CA ASP A 105 13.84 -5.20 -14.65
C ASP A 105 12.81 -4.42 -15.48
N PHE A 106 12.29 -3.34 -14.91
CA PHE A 106 11.38 -2.43 -15.58
C PHE A 106 12.07 -1.37 -16.48
N SER A 107 13.39 -1.45 -16.71
CA SER A 107 14.14 -0.46 -17.50
C SER A 107 13.70 -0.34 -18.96
N VAL A 108 12.94 -1.32 -19.47
CA VAL A 108 12.26 -1.26 -20.78
C VAL A 108 11.38 -0.01 -20.92
N TYR A 109 10.72 0.40 -19.84
CA TYR A 109 9.79 1.54 -19.80
C TYR A 109 10.51 2.88 -19.70
N GLU A 110 11.63 2.93 -18.97
CA GLU A 110 12.50 4.11 -18.90
C GLU A 110 13.12 4.40 -20.27
N LYS A 111 13.66 3.37 -20.93
CA LYS A 111 14.41 3.48 -22.19
C LYS A 111 13.51 3.56 -23.42
N SER A 112 12.19 3.64 -23.26
CA SER A 112 11.20 3.67 -24.35
C SER A 112 11.38 2.56 -25.38
N ARG A 113 11.82 1.37 -24.93
CA ARG A 113 11.95 0.18 -25.78
C ARG A 113 10.57 -0.42 -26.02
N ARG A 114 10.44 -1.24 -27.06
CA ARG A 114 9.20 -1.98 -27.33
C ARG A 114 9.02 -3.06 -26.25
N PRO A 115 7.98 -2.99 -25.38
CA PRO A 115 7.76 -4.01 -24.36
C PRO A 115 7.22 -5.29 -25.00
N SER A 116 7.70 -6.43 -24.50
CA SER A 116 7.17 -7.76 -24.78
C SER A 116 5.85 -8.00 -24.05
N ASP A 117 5.19 -9.12 -24.36
CA ASP A 117 3.99 -9.53 -23.60
C ASP A 117 4.32 -9.76 -22.12
N LEU A 118 5.50 -10.32 -21.79
CA LEU A 118 5.94 -10.50 -20.41
C LEU A 118 6.14 -9.14 -19.70
N ASP A 119 6.76 -8.17 -20.37
CA ASP A 119 6.93 -6.82 -19.82
C ASP A 119 5.58 -6.20 -19.47
N TRP A 120 4.60 -6.33 -20.37
CA TRP A 120 3.24 -5.82 -20.16
C TRP A 120 2.51 -6.56 -19.04
N SER A 121 2.65 -7.88 -18.95
CA SER A 121 2.08 -8.68 -17.86
C SER A 121 2.68 -8.28 -16.51
N MET A 122 4.00 -8.12 -16.41
CA MET A 122 4.67 -7.68 -15.19
C MET A 122 4.27 -6.26 -14.79
N PHE A 123 4.15 -5.34 -15.76
CA PHE A 123 3.69 -3.98 -15.51
C PHE A 123 2.23 -3.93 -15.05
N ALA A 124 1.35 -4.72 -15.67
CA ALA A 124 -0.05 -4.84 -15.25
C ALA A 124 -0.14 -5.42 -13.84
N SER A 125 0.60 -6.50 -13.54
CA SER A 125 0.68 -7.11 -12.21
C SER A 125 1.15 -6.10 -11.16
N LEU A 126 2.21 -5.35 -11.44
CA LEU A 126 2.70 -4.29 -10.56
C LEU A 126 1.63 -3.21 -10.30
N TYR A 127 0.91 -2.78 -11.33
CA TYR A 127 -0.17 -1.79 -11.18
C TYR A 127 -1.28 -2.32 -10.26
N VAL A 128 -1.75 -3.54 -10.49
CA VAL A 128 -2.82 -4.13 -9.67
C VAL A 128 -2.34 -4.38 -8.24
N PHE A 129 -1.13 -4.90 -8.05
CA PHE A 129 -0.49 -5.04 -6.73
C PHE A 129 -0.49 -3.69 -5.99
N ALA A 130 0.02 -2.63 -6.63
CA ALA A 130 0.10 -1.29 -6.05
C ALA A 130 -1.28 -0.73 -5.66
N CYS A 131 -2.32 -1.00 -6.45
CA CYS A 131 -3.68 -0.59 -6.11
C CYS A 131 -4.23 -1.25 -4.84
N ASN A 132 -3.73 -2.42 -4.46
CA ASN A 132 -4.20 -3.17 -3.29
C ASN A 132 -3.42 -2.84 -2.01
N VAL A 133 -2.13 -2.52 -2.15
CA VAL A 133 -1.20 -2.36 -1.02
C VAL A 133 -0.98 -0.89 -0.61
N ILE A 134 -1.20 0.05 -1.54
CA ILE A 134 -1.06 1.49 -1.26
C ILE A 134 -2.39 2.05 -0.70
N PRO A 135 -2.36 2.88 0.36
CA PRO A 135 -3.54 3.58 0.88
C PRO A 135 -4.41 4.26 -0.18
N GLU A 136 -5.73 4.17 -0.04
CA GLU A 136 -6.69 4.75 -0.99
C GLU A 136 -6.59 6.28 -1.10
N SER A 137 -6.11 6.96 -0.07
CA SER A 137 -5.90 8.41 -0.11
C SER A 137 -4.62 8.84 -0.85
N ILE A 138 -3.75 7.89 -1.26
CA ILE A 138 -2.51 8.14 -1.98
C ILE A 138 -2.69 7.88 -3.48
N LYS A 139 -2.13 8.74 -4.32
CA LYS A 139 -2.20 8.61 -5.78
C LYS A 139 -1.22 7.54 -6.31
N VAL A 140 -1.75 6.36 -6.62
CA VAL A 140 -0.97 5.18 -7.07
C VAL A 140 -0.10 5.48 -8.29
N GLU A 141 -0.62 6.24 -9.28
CA GLU A 141 0.12 6.55 -10.50
C GLU A 141 1.39 7.35 -10.22
N LEU A 142 1.36 8.25 -9.23
CA LEU A 142 2.53 9.04 -8.87
C LEU A 142 3.57 8.19 -8.16
N THR A 143 3.13 7.30 -7.26
CA THR A 143 4.02 6.38 -6.55
C THR A 143 4.71 5.41 -7.51
N LEU A 144 3.96 4.81 -8.44
CA LEU A 144 4.49 3.91 -9.45
C LEU A 144 5.40 4.62 -10.46
N ALA A 145 5.06 5.83 -10.89
CA ALA A 145 5.91 6.62 -11.78
C ALA A 145 7.30 6.85 -11.15
N LYS A 146 7.35 7.16 -9.85
CA LYS A 146 8.62 7.28 -9.10
C LYS A 146 9.38 5.96 -9.03
N TYR A 147 8.70 4.85 -8.71
CA TYR A 147 9.31 3.52 -8.64
C TYR A 147 9.92 3.11 -9.99
N LEU A 148 9.18 3.32 -11.07
CA LEU A 148 9.60 3.01 -12.44
C LEU A 148 10.55 4.05 -13.06
N ARG A 149 10.85 5.15 -12.34
CA ARG A 149 11.71 6.25 -12.80
C ARG A 149 11.23 6.90 -14.11
N VAL A 150 9.91 7.04 -14.26
CA VAL A 150 9.27 7.72 -15.39
C VAL A 150 8.39 8.88 -14.91
N SER A 151 7.97 9.76 -15.82
CA SER A 151 7.01 10.81 -15.46
C SER A 151 5.59 10.25 -15.25
N GLU A 152 4.77 10.92 -14.46
CA GLU A 152 3.36 10.54 -14.24
C GLU A 152 2.58 10.48 -15.57
N GLU A 153 2.88 11.39 -16.50
CA GLU A 153 2.27 11.40 -17.84
C GLU A 153 2.68 10.20 -18.70
N VAL A 154 3.95 9.77 -18.61
CA VAL A 154 4.42 8.54 -19.26
C VAL A 154 3.69 7.35 -18.65
N PHE A 155 3.61 7.25 -17.33
CA PHE A 155 2.92 6.17 -16.63
C PHE A 155 1.46 6.04 -17.09
N LYS A 156 0.70 7.15 -17.10
CA LYS A 156 -0.69 7.17 -17.58
C LYS A 156 -0.82 6.72 -19.04
N ARG A 157 0.15 7.08 -19.89
CA ARG A 157 0.18 6.61 -21.30
C ARG A 157 0.45 5.11 -21.38
N LEU A 158 1.36 4.58 -20.56
CA LEU A 158 1.64 3.13 -20.49
C LEU A 158 0.41 2.36 -20.02
N LEU A 159 -0.25 2.83 -18.97
CA LEU A 159 -1.47 2.20 -18.44
C LEU A 159 -2.61 2.13 -19.49
N LYS A 160 -2.71 3.13 -20.39
CA LYS A 160 -3.67 3.11 -21.50
C LYS A 160 -3.25 2.20 -22.67
N LYS A 161 -1.98 1.80 -22.74
CA LYS A 161 -1.41 0.99 -23.82
C LYS A 161 -1.32 -0.50 -23.48
N ILE A 162 -1.61 -0.89 -22.24
CA ILE A 162 -1.61 -2.30 -21.86
C ILE A 162 -2.60 -3.04 -22.77
N PRO A 163 -2.18 -4.13 -23.43
CA PRO A 163 -3.08 -4.91 -24.28
C PRO A 163 -4.27 -5.50 -23.49
N ASP A 164 -5.48 -5.45 -24.06
CA ASP A 164 -6.69 -6.03 -23.43
C ASP A 164 -6.59 -7.55 -23.21
N LYS A 165 -5.74 -8.23 -24.00
CA LYS A 165 -5.40 -9.65 -23.82
C LYS A 165 -4.60 -9.92 -22.54
N ILE A 166 -4.05 -8.89 -21.89
CA ILE A 166 -3.21 -8.99 -20.68
C ILE A 166 -3.96 -8.43 -19.47
N PHE A 167 -4.62 -7.28 -19.63
CA PHE A 167 -5.21 -6.56 -18.52
C PHE A 167 -6.60 -6.07 -18.87
N ARG A 168 -7.57 -6.36 -18.00
CA ARG A 168 -8.94 -5.89 -18.11
C ARG A 168 -9.23 -4.95 -16.95
N LYS A 169 -9.61 -3.71 -17.27
CA LYS A 169 -10.11 -2.77 -16.26
C LYS A 169 -11.43 -3.30 -15.72
N THR A 170 -11.52 -3.49 -14.41
CA THR A 170 -12.78 -3.83 -13.75
C THR A 170 -13.66 -2.59 -13.68
N GLY A 171 -14.92 -2.75 -14.06
CA GLY A 171 -15.86 -1.65 -14.26
C GLY A 171 -16.48 -1.14 -12.96
N HIS A 172 -15.76 -0.28 -12.26
CA HIS A 172 -16.34 0.87 -11.55
C HIS A 172 -15.36 2.04 -11.65
N LEU A 173 -15.85 3.24 -11.98
CA LEU A 173 -15.04 4.46 -12.09
C LEU A 173 -14.28 4.80 -10.79
N GLU A 174 -14.70 4.21 -9.66
CA GLU A 174 -14.18 4.50 -8.33
C GLU A 174 -13.26 3.40 -7.76
N SER A 175 -13.23 2.18 -8.34
CA SER A 175 -12.32 1.13 -7.88
C SER A 175 -10.98 1.21 -8.63
N ARG A 176 -9.89 1.37 -7.90
CA ARG A 176 -8.53 1.32 -8.48
C ARG A 176 -8.19 -0.09 -8.94
N GLY A 177 -7.43 -0.20 -10.02
CA GLY A 177 -6.88 -1.48 -10.48
C GLY A 177 -7.63 -2.09 -11.65
N GLY A 178 -7.72 -3.41 -11.64
CA GLY A 178 -8.26 -4.26 -12.70
C GLY A 178 -7.78 -5.69 -12.49
N ASN A 179 -8.04 -6.56 -13.46
CA ASN A 179 -7.64 -7.97 -13.42
C ASN A 179 -6.63 -8.28 -14.52
N LEU A 180 -5.70 -9.17 -14.22
CA LEU A 180 -4.91 -9.84 -15.24
C LEU A 180 -5.76 -10.93 -15.89
N THR A 181 -5.47 -11.22 -17.15
CA THR A 181 -6.00 -12.43 -17.80
C THR A 181 -5.24 -13.65 -17.31
N PHE A 182 -5.89 -14.81 -17.38
CA PHE A 182 -5.24 -16.09 -17.08
C PHE A 182 -3.94 -16.31 -17.88
N ASP A 183 -3.95 -15.98 -19.18
CA ASP A 183 -2.77 -16.12 -20.04
C ASP A 183 -1.60 -15.24 -19.58
N ALA A 184 -1.88 -14.02 -19.12
CA ALA A 184 -0.86 -13.12 -18.61
C ALA A 184 -0.25 -13.64 -17.31
N GLU A 185 -1.07 -14.21 -16.43
CA GLU A 185 -0.63 -14.83 -15.19
C GLU A 185 0.24 -16.07 -15.44
N GLU A 186 -0.20 -16.96 -16.32
CA GLU A 186 0.57 -18.14 -16.71
C GLU A 186 1.92 -17.76 -17.35
N LEU A 187 1.95 -16.68 -18.14
CA LEU A 187 3.18 -16.15 -18.69
C LEU A 187 4.13 -15.65 -17.59
N ILE A 188 3.61 -14.98 -16.56
CA ILE A 188 4.41 -14.57 -15.40
C ILE A 188 4.97 -15.82 -14.70
N LYS A 189 4.12 -16.77 -14.31
CA LYS A 189 4.49 -17.99 -13.58
C LYS A 189 5.61 -18.79 -14.26
N LYS A 190 5.54 -18.95 -15.58
CA LYS A 190 6.56 -19.66 -16.37
C LYS A 190 7.94 -19.01 -16.35
N ASN A 191 8.00 -17.74 -15.97
CA ASN A 191 9.21 -16.92 -15.99
C ASN A 191 9.73 -16.59 -14.58
N LEU A 192 9.12 -17.13 -13.53
CA LEU A 192 9.57 -16.95 -12.15
C LEU A 192 10.65 -17.98 -11.77
N ASN A 193 11.59 -17.57 -10.92
CA ASN A 193 12.45 -18.50 -10.19
C ASN A 193 11.72 -19.11 -8.97
N ASP A 194 12.29 -20.12 -8.33
CA ASP A 194 11.65 -20.83 -7.21
C ASP A 194 11.22 -19.91 -6.06
N THR A 195 12.06 -18.93 -5.70
CA THR A 195 11.78 -17.95 -4.64
C THR A 195 10.61 -17.04 -5.02
N GLN A 196 10.60 -16.54 -6.25
CA GLN A 196 9.54 -15.69 -6.78
C GLN A 196 8.23 -16.46 -6.94
N ALA A 197 8.30 -17.72 -7.37
CA ALA A 197 7.13 -18.59 -7.48
C ALA A 197 6.49 -18.80 -6.10
N LYS A 198 7.30 -19.03 -5.06
CA LYS A 198 6.81 -19.12 -3.68
C LYS A 198 6.12 -17.82 -3.24
N LEU A 199 6.75 -16.67 -3.44
CA LEU A 199 6.16 -15.36 -3.13
C LEU A 199 4.85 -15.13 -3.89
N PHE A 200 4.82 -15.48 -5.17
CA PHE A 200 3.63 -15.37 -6.02
C PHE A 200 2.48 -16.22 -5.48
N GLU A 201 2.78 -17.43 -5.02
CA GLU A 201 1.77 -18.35 -4.49
C GLU A 201 1.25 -17.93 -3.10
N GLU A 202 2.12 -17.38 -2.26
CA GLU A 202 1.76 -16.97 -0.89
C GLU A 202 1.09 -15.58 -0.84
N SER A 203 1.45 -14.68 -1.75
CA SER A 203 0.94 -13.31 -1.75
C SER A 203 -0.51 -13.23 -2.23
N PRO A 204 -1.45 -12.73 -1.39
CA PRO A 204 -2.82 -12.50 -1.81
C PRO A 204 -2.96 -11.32 -2.78
N PHE A 205 -1.90 -10.50 -2.92
CA PHE A 205 -1.89 -9.30 -3.77
C PHE A 205 -1.15 -9.52 -5.09
N LEU A 206 -0.79 -10.75 -5.45
CA LEU A 206 -0.20 -11.07 -6.76
C LEU A 206 -1.14 -11.90 -7.64
N LYS A 207 -2.22 -12.45 -7.07
CA LYS A 207 -3.21 -13.29 -7.76
C LYS A 207 -4.49 -12.50 -8.01
N PHE A 208 -4.81 -12.23 -9.27
CA PHE A 208 -5.96 -11.41 -9.66
C PHE A 208 -6.72 -12.06 -10.81
N HIS A 209 -7.57 -13.04 -10.49
CA HIS A 209 -8.43 -13.64 -11.49
C HIS A 209 -9.67 -12.77 -11.71
N SER A 210 -10.01 -12.53 -12.98
CA SER A 210 -11.36 -12.12 -13.30
C SER A 210 -12.30 -13.32 -13.12
N GLY A 211 -13.41 -13.15 -12.38
CA GLY A 211 -14.42 -14.22 -12.25
C GLY A 211 -14.99 -14.69 -13.59
N SER A 212 -14.77 -13.93 -14.67
CA SER A 212 -15.10 -14.28 -16.06
C SER A 212 -14.16 -15.29 -16.70
N ASP A 213 -12.96 -15.52 -16.17
CA ASP A 213 -11.99 -16.50 -16.71
C ASP A 213 -12.16 -17.90 -16.06
N LEU A 214 -13.13 -18.05 -15.14
CA LEU A 214 -13.49 -19.32 -14.48
C LEU A 214 -14.72 -20.00 -15.11
N VAL A 215 -15.12 -19.60 -16.32
CA VAL A 215 -16.30 -20.11 -17.04
C VAL A 215 -15.88 -20.91 -18.28
#